data_AF-A0A1G2VLM1-F1
#
_entry.id   AF-A0A1G2VLM1-F1
#
_cell.length_a   1.000
_cell.length_b   1.000
_cell.length_c   1.000
_cell.angle_alpha   90.00
_cell.angle_beta   90.00
_cell.angle_gamma   90.00
#
_symmetry.space_group_name_H-M   'P 1'
#
loop_
_entity.id
_entity.type
_entity.pdbx_description
1 polymer ?
#
loop_
_entity_poly.entity_id
_entity_poly.type
_entity_poly.pdbx_seq_one_letter_code
_entity_poly.pdbx_strand_id
1 'polypeptide(L)'
;MLSRQQVTQKLSTLPPDIREWLISPEVAFYIRKLGQDLELVRVQTERISELILSVAVGAITATECLNTLQEDLALKPETARRVAERIYTEIFSRIQGSLLKLGVDIRGLVRPQGPS
;
A
#
# COMPACT_ATOMS: atom_id res chain seq x y z
N MET A 1 -6.16 7.94 -11.03
CA MET A 1 -5.31 6.75 -10.79
C MET A 1 -4.51 6.42 -12.04
N LEU A 2 -3.29 5.91 -11.87
CA LEU A 2 -2.46 5.43 -12.99
C LEU A 2 -3.00 4.11 -13.54
N SER A 3 -2.83 3.90 -14.85
CA SER A 3 -3.10 2.61 -15.48
C SER A 3 -2.08 1.56 -15.04
N ARG A 4 -2.45 0.27 -15.06
CA ARG A 4 -1.56 -0.85 -14.69
C ARG A 4 -0.20 -0.80 -15.40
N GLN A 5 -0.17 -0.44 -16.69
CA GLN A 5 1.08 -0.26 -17.45
C GLN A 5 1.95 0.88 -16.91
N GLN A 6 1.36 2.00 -16.48
CA GLN A 6 2.09 3.14 -15.93
C GLN A 6 2.67 2.82 -14.55
N VAL A 7 1.93 2.06 -13.74
CA VAL A 7 2.42 1.54 -12.45
C VAL A 7 3.62 0.61 -12.66
N THR A 8 3.54 -0.33 -13.61
CA THR A 8 4.65 -1.22 -13.95
C THR A 8 5.87 -0.46 -14.48
N GLN A 9 5.68 0.54 -15.35
CA GLN A 9 6.79 1.36 -15.84
C GLN A 9 7.46 2.14 -14.70
N LYS A 10 6.69 2.76 -13.80
CA LYS A 10 7.26 3.46 -12.65
C LYS A 10 7.96 2.51 -11.67
N LEU A 11 7.43 1.30 -11.47
CA LEU A 11 8.09 0.25 -10.69
C LEU A 11 9.50 -0.05 -11.21
N SER A 12 9.69 -0.09 -12.52
CA SER A 12 11.01 -0.30 -13.13
C SER A 12 11.99 0.84 -12.84
N THR A 13 11.49 2.05 -12.57
CA THR A 13 12.32 3.23 -12.22
C THR A 13 12.66 3.32 -10.73
N LEU A 14 12.04 2.48 -9.89
CA LEU A 14 12.37 2.43 -8.47
C LEU A 14 13.79 1.87 -8.24
N PRO A 15 14.47 2.32 -7.17
CA PRO A 15 15.68 1.70 -6.67
C PRO A 15 15.55 0.18 -6.54
N PRO A 16 16.62 -0.59 -6.82
CA PRO A 16 16.58 -2.06 -6.78
C PRO A 16 16.06 -2.62 -5.46
N ASP A 17 16.49 -2.06 -4.33
CA ASP A 17 16.07 -2.48 -2.99
C ASP A 17 14.56 -2.38 -2.79
N ILE A 18 13.95 -1.29 -3.26
CA ILE A 18 12.49 -1.09 -3.19
C ILE A 18 11.79 -2.06 -4.13
N ARG A 19 12.27 -2.16 -5.38
CA ARG A 19 11.64 -2.98 -6.41
C ARG A 19 11.69 -4.46 -6.05
N GLU A 20 12.86 -4.97 -5.68
CA GLU A 20 13.08 -6.37 -5.30
C GLU A 20 12.25 -6.75 -4.09
N TRP A 21 12.14 -5.86 -3.11
CA TRP A 21 11.27 -6.05 -1.96
C TRP A 21 9.79 -6.15 -2.37
N LEU A 22 9.29 -5.21 -3.17
CA LEU A 22 7.87 -5.17 -3.57
C LEU A 22 7.44 -6.36 -4.43
N ILE A 23 8.34 -6.92 -5.25
CA ILE A 23 8.05 -8.12 -6.06
C ILE A 23 8.38 -9.43 -5.34
N SER A 24 8.84 -9.37 -4.09
CA SER A 24 9.27 -10.54 -3.35
C SER A 24 8.08 -11.48 -3.05
N PRO A 25 8.36 -12.80 -2.93
CA PRO A 25 7.35 -13.75 -2.45
C PRO A 25 6.81 -13.40 -1.06
N GLU A 26 7.61 -12.70 -0.25
CA GLU A 26 7.24 -12.30 1.10
C GLU A 26 6.15 -11.22 1.10
N VAL A 27 6.25 -10.21 0.25
CA VAL A 27 5.18 -9.20 0.07
C VAL A 27 3.90 -9.85 -0.47
N ALA A 28 4.02 -10.79 -1.42
CA ALA A 28 2.88 -11.54 -1.91
C ALA A 28 2.20 -12.37 -0.80
N PHE A 29 3.01 -12.98 0.09
CA PHE A 29 2.51 -13.70 1.27
C PHE A 29 1.78 -12.76 2.23
N TYR A 30 2.34 -11.58 2.54
CA TYR A 30 1.70 -10.61 3.42
C TYR A 30 0.36 -10.11 2.89
N ILE A 31 0.26 -9.82 1.59
CA ILE A 31 -1.01 -9.40 0.98
C ILE A 31 -2.06 -10.51 1.07
N ARG A 32 -1.67 -11.77 0.82
CA ARG A 32 -2.60 -12.92 0.95
C ARG A 32 -3.05 -13.11 2.39
N LYS A 33 -2.11 -13.08 3.33
CA LYS A 33 -2.39 -13.21 4.77
C LYS A 33 -3.28 -12.08 5.28
N LEU A 34 -3.06 -10.86 4.80
CA LEU A 34 -3.91 -9.70 5.09
C LEU A 34 -5.35 -9.93 4.63
N GLY A 35 -5.53 -10.44 3.41
CA GLY A 35 -6.85 -10.78 2.89
C GLY A 35 -7.56 -11.85 3.71
N GLN A 36 -6.83 -12.87 4.17
CA GLN A 36 -7.37 -13.93 5.01
C GLN A 36 -7.74 -13.44 6.41
N ASP A 37 -6.82 -12.76 7.10
CA ASP A 37 -6.99 -12.32 8.49
C ASP A 37 -8.11 -11.28 8.66
N LEU A 38 -8.42 -10.52 7.60
CA LEU A 38 -9.43 -9.45 7.60
C LEU A 38 -10.66 -9.79 6.75
N GLU A 39 -10.79 -11.06 6.34
CA GLU A 39 -11.93 -11.57 5.56
C GLU A 39 -12.22 -10.77 4.28
N LEU A 40 -11.17 -10.27 3.64
CA LEU A 40 -11.27 -9.49 2.41
C LEU A 40 -11.58 -10.41 1.25
N VAL A 41 -12.53 -9.99 0.40
CA VAL A 41 -12.79 -10.74 -0.83
C VAL A 41 -11.60 -10.62 -1.79
N ARG A 42 -11.49 -11.57 -2.71
CA ARG A 42 -10.37 -11.65 -3.66
C ARG A 42 -10.12 -10.32 -4.39
N VAL A 43 -11.18 -9.66 -4.86
CA VAL A 43 -11.08 -8.39 -5.58
C VAL A 43 -10.50 -7.27 -4.72
N GLN A 44 -10.84 -7.21 -3.42
CA GLN A 44 -10.28 -6.23 -2.49
C GLN A 44 -8.78 -6.50 -2.27
N THR A 45 -8.40 -7.77 -2.13
CA THR A 45 -6.99 -8.17 -1.98
C THR A 45 -6.16 -7.81 -3.21
N GLU A 46 -6.70 -8.05 -4.41
CA GLU A 46 -6.06 -7.67 -5.68
C GLU A 46 -5.89 -6.14 -5.78
N ARG A 47 -6.90 -5.35 -5.38
CA ARG A 47 -6.79 -3.89 -5.36
C ARG A 47 -5.84 -3.35 -4.31
N ILE A 48 -5.73 -3.98 -3.15
CA ILE A 48 -4.71 -3.61 -2.14
C ILE A 48 -3.31 -3.74 -2.72
N SER A 49 -3.03 -4.80 -3.49
CA SER A 49 -1.74 -4.96 -4.15
C SER A 49 -1.43 -3.78 -5.08
N GLU A 50 -2.42 -3.27 -5.82
CA GLU A 50 -2.24 -2.12 -6.70
C GLU A 50 -2.07 -0.81 -5.94
N LEU A 51 -2.78 -0.65 -4.83
CA LEU A 51 -2.63 0.51 -3.93
C LEU A 51 -1.23 0.58 -3.33
N ILE A 52 -0.69 -0.55 -2.87
CA ILE A 52 0.68 -0.63 -2.36
C ILE A 52 1.69 -0.15 -3.41
N LEU A 53 1.56 -0.63 -4.64
CA LEU A 53 2.44 -0.21 -5.73
C LEU A 53 2.26 1.27 -6.07
N SER A 54 1.03 1.76 -6.08
CA SER A 54 0.70 3.15 -6.36
C SER A 54 1.28 4.11 -5.32
N VAL A 55 1.24 3.75 -4.04
CA VAL A 55 1.91 4.51 -2.97
C VAL A 55 3.42 4.46 -3.16
N ALA A 56 3.99 3.27 -3.41
CA ALA A 56 5.44 3.10 -3.55
C ALA A 56 6.04 3.94 -4.68
N VAL A 57 5.32 4.09 -5.79
CA VAL A 57 5.75 4.91 -6.94
C VAL A 57 5.34 6.38 -6.84
N GLY A 58 4.80 6.81 -5.69
CA GLY A 58 4.33 8.17 -5.44
C GLY A 58 3.19 8.61 -6.35
N ALA A 59 2.39 7.66 -6.86
CA ALA A 59 1.22 7.97 -7.68
C ALA A 59 0.03 8.44 -6.85
N ILE A 60 -0.04 7.99 -5.60
CA ILE A 60 -1.00 8.43 -4.59
C ILE A 60 -0.28 8.60 -3.26
N THR A 61 -0.80 9.47 -2.42
CA THR A 61 -0.35 9.65 -1.04
C THR A 61 -0.87 8.54 -0.12
N ALA A 62 -0.26 8.42 1.05
CA ALA A 62 -0.76 7.54 2.11
C ALA A 62 -2.20 7.88 2.53
N THR A 63 -2.56 9.16 2.56
CA THR A 63 -3.93 9.61 2.88
C THR A 63 -4.92 9.19 1.80
N GLU A 64 -4.56 9.39 0.52
CA GLU A 64 -5.39 8.93 -0.61
C GLU A 64 -5.56 7.41 -0.59
N CYS A 65 -4.51 6.64 -0.26
CA CYS A 65 -4.61 5.20 -0.09
C CYS A 65 -5.67 4.83 0.97
N LEU A 66 -5.64 5.48 2.14
CA LEU A 66 -6.63 5.21 3.19
C LEU A 66 -8.06 5.59 2.77
N ASN A 67 -8.22 6.67 2.01
CA ASN A 67 -9.52 7.05 1.46
C ASN A 67 -10.00 6.02 0.45
N THR A 68 -9.15 5.57 -0.48
CA THR A 68 -9.51 4.52 -1.44
C THR A 68 -9.88 3.20 -0.76
N LEU A 69 -9.21 2.83 0.34
CA LEU A 69 -9.60 1.65 1.12
C LEU A 69 -11.03 1.77 1.65
N GLN A 70 -11.46 2.96 2.09
CA GLN A 70 -12.79 3.18 2.64
C GLN A 70 -13.86 3.32 1.56
N GLU A 71 -13.58 4.14 0.54
CA GLU A 71 -14.55 4.56 -0.47
C GLU A 71 -14.66 3.51 -1.59
N ASP A 72 -13.55 3.21 -2.28
CA ASP A 72 -13.57 2.36 -3.47
C ASP A 72 -13.64 0.87 -3.11
N LEU A 73 -12.96 0.45 -2.04
CA LEU A 73 -12.99 -0.94 -1.57
C LEU A 73 -14.15 -1.21 -0.59
N ALA A 74 -14.94 -0.18 -0.26
CA ALA A 74 -16.07 -0.23 0.66
C ALA A 74 -15.72 -0.87 2.02
N LEU A 75 -14.48 -0.69 2.50
CA LEU A 75 -14.07 -1.20 3.80
C LEU A 75 -14.60 -0.28 4.90
N LYS A 76 -15.08 -0.88 5.99
CA LYS A 76 -15.42 -0.12 7.20
C LYS A 76 -14.18 0.66 7.67
N PRO A 77 -14.34 1.87 8.26
CA PRO A 77 -13.21 2.70 8.69
C PRO A 77 -12.18 1.95 9.54
N GLU A 78 -12.64 1.10 10.47
CA GLU A 78 -11.76 0.27 11.31
C GLU A 78 -10.98 -0.77 10.50
N THR A 79 -11.64 -1.46 9.56
CA THR A 79 -10.97 -2.43 8.67
C THR A 79 -9.97 -1.73 7.75
N ALA A 80 -10.32 -0.58 7.18
CA ALA A 80 -9.42 0.21 6.35
C ALA A 80 -8.16 0.65 7.11
N ARG A 81 -8.32 1.11 8.36
CA ARG A 81 -7.19 1.45 9.24
C ARG A 81 -6.31 0.23 9.51
N ARG A 82 -6.88 -0.91 9.90
CA ARG A 82 -6.11 -2.14 10.13
C ARG A 82 -5.38 -2.61 8.87
N VAL A 83 -5.98 -2.46 7.70
CA VAL A 83 -5.32 -2.71 6.41
C VAL A 83 -4.12 -1.78 6.23
N ALA A 84 -4.31 -0.47 6.38
CA ALA A 84 -3.24 0.52 6.21
C ALA A 84 -2.08 0.31 7.20
N GLU A 85 -2.39 0.03 8.47
CA GLU A 85 -1.41 -0.26 9.52
C GLU A 85 -0.58 -1.51 9.20
N ARG A 86 -1.22 -2.57 8.71
CA ARG A 86 -0.50 -3.81 8.33
C ARG A 86 0.32 -3.63 7.07
N ILE A 87 -0.18 -2.89 6.08
CA ILE A 87 0.61 -2.52 4.90
C ILE A 87 1.86 -1.75 5.33
N TYR A 88 1.71 -0.77 6.23
CA TYR A 88 2.85 -0.03 6.76
C TYR A 88 3.83 -0.96 7.48
N THR A 89 3.34 -1.76 8.43
CA THR A 89 4.18 -2.55 9.35
C THR A 89 4.90 -3.69 8.63
N GLU A 90 4.19 -4.45 7.80
CA GLU A 90 4.71 -5.67 7.19
C GLU A 90 5.44 -5.40 5.87
N ILE A 91 5.03 -4.34 5.13
CA ILE A 91 5.54 -4.08 3.78
C ILE A 91 6.40 -2.82 3.77
N PHE A 92 5.87 -1.65 4.10
CA PHE A 92 6.61 -0.41 3.86
C PHE A 92 7.69 -0.09 4.89
N SER A 93 7.59 -0.59 6.13
CA SER A 93 8.56 -0.33 7.20
C SER A 93 10.00 -0.67 6.79
N ARG A 94 10.18 -1.77 6.05
CA ARG A 94 11.49 -2.25 5.58
C ARG A 94 12.14 -1.35 4.54
N ILE A 95 11.33 -0.69 3.73
CA ILE A 95 11.79 0.19 2.64
C ILE A 95 11.50 1.67 2.90
N GLN A 96 11.06 2.03 4.11
CA GLN A 96 10.66 3.39 4.47
C GLN A 96 11.78 4.40 4.22
N GLY A 97 13.02 4.06 4.61
CA GLY A 97 14.16 4.95 4.43
C GLY A 97 14.43 5.25 2.95
N SER A 98 14.29 4.25 2.10
CA SER A 98 14.49 4.38 0.65
C SER A 98 13.33 5.15 0.00
N LEU A 99 12.09 4.88 0.41
CA LEU A 99 10.91 5.63 -0.05
C LEU A 99 10.98 7.12 0.33
N LEU A 100 11.44 7.42 1.56
CA LEU A 100 11.57 8.81 2.02
C LEU A 100 12.61 9.58 1.20
N LYS A 101 13.71 8.94 0.78
CA LYS A 101 14.70 9.55 -0.12
C LYS A 101 14.12 9.90 -1.50
N LEU A 102 13.05 9.22 -1.91
CA LEU A 102 12.30 9.50 -3.14
C LEU A 102 11.18 10.53 -2.93
N GLY A 103 11.02 11.08 -1.74
CA GLY A 103 9.93 12.00 -1.40
C GLY A 103 8.58 11.32 -1.14
N VAL A 104 8.55 9.99 -0.99
CA VAL A 104 7.32 9.24 -0.70
C VAL A 104 7.13 9.12 0.81
N ASP A 105 6.15 9.86 1.37
CA ASP A 105 5.80 9.78 2.79
C ASP A 105 4.67 8.77 3.05
N ILE A 106 5.05 7.62 3.60
CA ILE A 106 4.14 6.53 3.97
C ILE A 106 3.53 6.69 5.37
N ARG A 107 3.97 7.66 6.18
CA ARG A 107 3.54 7.79 7.59
C ARG A 107 2.06 8.11 7.73
N GLY A 108 1.44 8.66 6.69
CA GLY A 108 -0.01 8.88 6.64
C GLY A 108 -0.84 7.60 6.78
N LEU A 109 -0.26 6.42 6.57
CA LEU A 109 -0.95 5.13 6.74
C LEU A 109 -1.20 4.76 8.20
N VAL A 110 -0.39 5.29 9.13
CA VAL A 110 -0.43 4.97 10.56
C VAL A 110 -0.63 6.18 11.45
N ARG A 111 -0.67 7.40 10.89
CA ARG A 111 -0.98 8.58 11.70
C ARG A 111 -2.43 8.52 12.17
N PRO A 112 -2.70 8.79 13.45
CA PRO A 112 -4.07 8.99 13.90
C PRO A 112 -4.66 10.16 13.10
N GLN A 113 -5.74 9.87 12.38
CA GLN A 113 -6.62 10.90 11.83
C GLN A 113 -7.23 11.59 13.06
N GLY A 114 -6.72 12.78 13.41
CA GLY A 114 -7.31 13.59 14.47
C GLY A 114 -8.79 13.87 14.15
N PRO A 115 -9.64 14.10 15.16
CA PRO A 115 -11.03 14.46 14.90
C PRO A 115 -11.07 15.75 14.08
N SER A 116 -11.63 15.66 12.87
CA SER A 116 -12.14 16.81 12.11
C SER A 116 -13.26 17.50 12.86
#